data_AF-A0A5A9YW85-F1
#
_entry.id   AF-A0A5A9YW85-F1
#
_cell.length_a   1.000
_cell.length_b   1.000
_cell.length_c   1.000
_cell.angle_alpha   90.00
_cell.angle_beta   90.00
_cell.angle_gamma   90.00
#
_symmetry.space_group_name_H-M   'P 1'
#
loop_
_entity.id
_entity.type
_entity.pdbx_description
1 polymer ?
#
loop_
_entity_poly.entity_id
_entity_poly.type
_entity_poly.pdbx_seq_one_letter_code
_entity_poly.pdbx_strand_id
1 'polypeptide(L)'
;MCLPLMASAAPFTSPGDRDLIRDRQQRLLDEQRKRLEELQQLPGKGAPAAADASGDDERCFEIRRIELEGAGHLGESARRQLLAPYQGRCLGVGQLNALLKAVTDHYLDRGYVTTRAYLPHQDLASGTLRIIVVEGRLEGLD
;
A
#
# COMPACT_ATOMS: atom_id res chain seq x y z
N MET A 1 59.02 41.20 -29.82
CA MET A 1 57.76 40.92 -30.53
C MET A 1 56.82 40.22 -29.55
N CYS A 2 55.71 40.86 -29.18
CA CYS A 2 54.63 40.30 -28.35
C CYS A 2 53.82 39.26 -29.14
N LEU A 3 53.46 38.14 -28.52
CA LEU A 3 52.32 37.32 -28.94
C LEU A 3 51.14 37.53 -27.96
N PRO A 4 49.88 37.54 -28.44
CA PRO A 4 48.76 38.10 -27.71
C PRO A 4 48.12 37.09 -26.73
N LEU A 5 47.57 37.65 -25.65
CA LEU A 5 46.72 36.99 -24.67
C LEU A 5 45.38 36.64 -25.31
N MET A 6 45.01 35.35 -25.35
CA MET A 6 43.66 34.92 -25.76
C MET A 6 42.66 35.31 -24.66
N ALA A 7 41.78 36.27 -24.94
CA ALA A 7 40.69 36.65 -24.06
C ALA A 7 39.61 35.56 -24.05
N SER A 8 39.35 34.97 -22.89
CA SER A 8 38.26 34.01 -22.69
C SER A 8 36.94 34.79 -22.55
N ALA A 9 36.04 34.68 -23.51
CA ALA A 9 34.72 35.31 -23.44
C ALA A 9 33.82 34.52 -22.46
N ALA A 10 33.39 35.17 -21.38
CA ALA A 10 32.30 34.65 -20.54
C ALA A 10 30.98 34.81 -21.32
N PRO A 11 30.07 33.82 -21.30
CA PRO A 11 28.78 33.96 -21.97
C PRO A 11 28.02 35.13 -21.33
N PHE A 12 27.74 36.17 -22.12
CA PHE A 12 26.89 37.28 -21.72
C PHE A 12 25.43 36.80 -21.66
N THR A 13 25.02 36.17 -20.56
CA THR A 13 23.58 36.04 -20.24
C THR A 13 23.11 37.40 -19.73
N SER A 14 22.24 38.08 -20.48
CA SER A 14 21.66 39.34 -20.03
C SER A 14 20.84 39.13 -18.74
N PRO A 15 20.60 40.16 -17.93
CA PRO A 15 19.73 40.03 -16.75
C PRO A 15 18.36 39.39 -17.07
N GLY A 16 17.77 39.72 -18.23
CA GLY A 16 16.52 39.12 -18.71
C GLY A 16 16.64 37.62 -19.02
N ASP A 17 17.77 37.16 -19.57
CA ASP A 17 17.99 35.72 -19.81
C ASP A 17 18.07 34.93 -18.50
N ARG A 18 18.67 35.53 -17.46
CA ARG A 18 18.77 34.90 -16.12
C ARG A 18 17.39 34.74 -15.48
N ASP A 19 16.52 35.73 -15.64
CA ASP A 19 15.14 35.68 -15.16
C ASP A 19 14.31 34.62 -15.90
N LEU A 20 14.46 34.53 -17.23
CA LEU A 20 13.80 33.50 -18.04
C LEU A 20 14.24 32.08 -17.68
N ILE A 21 15.55 31.87 -17.42
CA ILE A 21 16.08 30.58 -16.98
C ILE A 21 15.52 30.20 -15.60
N ARG A 22 15.43 31.16 -14.69
CA ARG A 22 14.90 30.95 -13.33
C ARG A 22 13.41 30.61 -13.35
N ASP A 23 12.62 31.34 -14.14
CA ASP A 23 11.18 31.09 -14.29
C ASP A 23 10.93 29.68 -14.87
N ARG A 24 11.70 29.29 -15.89
CA ARG A 24 11.64 27.93 -16.46
C ARG A 24 11.97 26.85 -15.43
N GLN A 25 13.01 27.04 -14.60
CA GLN A 25 13.34 26.09 -13.54
C GLN A 25 12.25 25.96 -12.49
N GLN A 26 11.62 27.07 -12.09
CA GLN A 26 10.52 27.05 -11.11
C GLN A 26 9.32 26.27 -11.62
N ARG A 27 8.91 26.50 -12.88
CA ARG A 27 7.79 25.77 -13.48
C ARG A 27 8.00 24.25 -13.47
N LEU A 28 9.20 23.79 -13.83
CA LEU A 28 9.53 22.36 -13.82
C LEU A 28 9.43 21.75 -12.41
N LEU A 29 9.88 22.47 -11.38
CA LEU A 29 9.77 22.02 -10.00
C LEU A 29 8.31 21.95 -9.55
N ASP A 30 7.52 22.96 -9.88
CA ASP A 30 6.10 23.00 -9.54
C ASP A 30 5.33 21.87 -10.23
N GLU A 31 5.64 21.58 -11.50
CA GLU A 31 5.08 20.44 -12.23
C GLU A 31 5.44 19.10 -11.56
N GLN A 32 6.71 18.91 -11.18
CA GLN A 32 7.13 17.69 -10.47
C GLN A 32 6.43 17.55 -9.11
N ARG A 33 6.30 18.63 -8.34
CA ARG A 33 5.59 18.61 -7.05
C ARG A 33 4.12 18.26 -7.24
N LYS A 34 3.46 18.90 -8.20
CA LYS A 34 2.04 18.62 -8.51
C LYS A 34 1.84 17.15 -8.89
N ARG A 35 2.75 16.58 -9.67
CA ARG A 35 2.70 15.17 -10.06
C ARG A 35 2.91 14.21 -8.89
N LEU A 36 3.81 14.53 -7.96
CA LEU A 36 4.00 13.75 -6.74
C LEU A 36 2.78 13.82 -5.82
N GLU A 37 2.11 14.96 -5.76
CA GLU A 37 0.89 15.14 -4.97
C GLU A 37 -0.27 14.33 -5.56
N GLU A 38 -0.45 14.39 -6.88
CA GLU A 38 -1.42 13.55 -7.59
C GLU A 38 -1.17 12.06 -7.34
N LEU A 39 0.10 11.62 -7.43
CA LEU A 39 0.51 10.24 -7.13
C LEU A 39 0.18 9.78 -5.70
N GLN A 40 0.28 10.69 -4.73
CA GLN A 40 -0.09 10.41 -3.34
C GLN A 40 -1.59 10.31 -3.13
N GLN A 41 -2.38 11.01 -3.94
CA GLN A 41 -3.84 10.99 -3.90
C GLN A 41 -4.43 9.78 -4.63
N LEU A 42 -3.64 8.97 -5.36
CA LEU A 42 -4.17 7.76 -5.98
C LEU A 42 -4.70 6.79 -4.91
N PRO A 43 -5.89 6.20 -5.15
CA PRO A 43 -6.45 5.19 -4.27
C PRO A 43 -5.54 3.96 -4.27
N GLY A 44 -5.06 3.56 -3.09
CA GLY A 44 -4.19 2.39 -2.94
C GLY A 44 -3.21 2.47 -1.76
N LYS A 45 -2.83 3.67 -1.33
CA LYS A 45 -2.05 3.90 -0.11
C LYS A 45 -2.92 4.50 0.98
N GLY A 46 -3.48 3.65 1.83
CA GLY A 46 -4.14 4.07 3.06
C GLY A 46 -5.66 4.11 2.94
N ALA A 47 -6.30 2.97 3.17
CA ALA A 47 -7.47 3.03 4.03
C ALA A 47 -6.93 3.44 5.42
N PRO A 48 -7.49 4.48 6.08
CA PRO A 48 -7.10 4.79 7.45
C PRO A 48 -7.12 3.51 8.26
N ALA A 49 -6.01 3.23 8.97
CA ALA A 49 -5.96 2.15 9.93
C ALA A 49 -7.22 2.28 10.78
N ALA A 50 -8.06 1.24 10.78
CA ALA A 50 -9.23 1.22 11.62
C ALA A 50 -8.77 1.59 13.02
N ALA A 51 -9.12 2.81 13.43
CA ALA A 51 -8.87 3.29 14.77
C ALA A 51 -9.51 2.26 15.69
N ASP A 52 -8.67 1.65 16.51
CA ASP A 52 -9.05 0.75 17.59
C ASP A 52 -9.99 -0.39 17.18
N ALA A 53 -9.41 -1.51 16.74
CA ALA A 53 -10.05 -2.84 16.83
C ALA A 53 -10.19 -3.33 18.31
N SER A 54 -10.29 -2.38 19.23
CA SER A 54 -10.56 -2.51 20.66
C SER A 54 -11.98 -2.02 20.97
N GLY A 55 -12.90 -2.13 20.00
CA GLY A 55 -14.31 -2.13 20.32
C GLY A 55 -14.58 -3.38 21.14
N ASP A 56 -14.99 -3.20 22.40
CA ASP A 56 -15.48 -4.27 23.26
C ASP A 56 -16.69 -4.87 22.56
N ASP A 57 -16.45 -5.91 21.75
CA ASP A 57 -17.50 -6.58 21.04
C ASP A 57 -18.24 -7.41 22.08
N GLU A 58 -19.44 -6.96 22.44
CA GLU A 58 -20.28 -7.54 23.50
C GLU A 58 -20.54 -9.04 23.28
N ARG A 59 -20.32 -9.51 22.04
CA ARG A 59 -20.26 -10.92 21.67
C ARG A 59 -19.03 -11.19 20.80
N CYS A 60 -18.27 -12.22 21.15
CA CYS A 60 -17.12 -12.70 20.40
C CYS A 60 -17.19 -14.22 20.17
N PHE A 61 -16.40 -14.72 19.22
CA PHE A 61 -16.31 -16.14 18.86
C PHE A 61 -14.94 -16.69 19.22
N GLU A 62 -14.89 -17.81 19.94
CA GLU A 62 -13.64 -18.50 20.29
C GLU A 62 -13.00 -19.15 19.06
N ILE A 63 -11.93 -18.55 18.53
CA ILE A 63 -11.26 -19.04 17.33
C ILE A 63 -10.03 -19.88 17.71
N ARG A 64 -10.11 -21.20 17.54
CA ARG A 64 -9.02 -22.15 17.82
C ARG A 64 -8.10 -22.36 16.63
N ARG A 65 -8.68 -22.41 15.43
CA ARG A 65 -7.96 -22.62 14.18
C ARG A 65 -8.44 -21.64 13.12
N ILE A 66 -7.49 -21.14 12.33
CA ILE A 66 -7.77 -20.29 11.17
C ILE A 66 -7.27 -21.02 9.93
N GLU A 67 -8.14 -21.17 8.94
CA GLU A 67 -7.84 -21.82 7.67
C GLU A 67 -7.95 -20.80 6.53
N LEU A 68 -6.86 -20.62 5.78
CA LEU A 68 -6.81 -19.76 4.61
C LEU A 68 -6.90 -20.60 3.33
N GLU A 69 -7.97 -20.42 2.57
CA GLU A 69 -8.20 -21.03 1.26
C GLU A 69 -7.84 -20.03 0.15
N GLY A 70 -7.31 -20.51 -0.97
CA GLY A 70 -6.97 -19.65 -2.13
C GLY A 70 -5.76 -18.71 -1.91
N ALA A 71 -5.07 -18.83 -0.78
CA ALA A 71 -3.91 -18.01 -0.42
C ALA A 71 -2.58 -18.64 -0.87
N GLY A 72 -2.42 -18.86 -2.17
CA GLY A 72 -1.28 -19.55 -2.77
C GLY A 72 0.02 -18.75 -2.74
N HIS A 73 -0.06 -17.42 -2.88
CA HIS A 73 1.10 -16.53 -2.81
C HIS A 73 1.48 -16.12 -1.37
N LEU A 74 0.72 -16.56 -0.36
CA LEU A 74 1.06 -16.40 1.05
C LEU A 74 1.82 -17.62 1.59
N GLY A 75 3.16 -17.51 1.62
CA GLY A 75 4.04 -18.54 2.16
C GLY A 75 3.75 -18.88 3.64
N GLU A 76 4.08 -20.10 4.05
CA GLU A 76 3.69 -20.64 5.36
C GLU A 76 4.22 -19.82 6.55
N SER A 77 5.47 -19.36 6.50
CA SER A 77 6.05 -18.54 7.57
C SER A 77 5.31 -17.21 7.73
N ALA A 78 5.01 -16.55 6.61
CA ALA A 78 4.25 -15.30 6.60
C ALA A 78 2.82 -15.53 7.11
N ARG A 79 2.18 -16.61 6.69
CA ARG A 79 0.87 -17.04 7.18
C ARG A 79 0.86 -17.21 8.70
N ARG A 80 1.81 -17.95 9.26
CA ARG A 80 1.89 -18.16 10.72
C ARG A 80 2.08 -16.85 11.47
N GLN A 81 2.98 -15.99 11.02
CA GLN A 81 3.22 -14.68 11.65
C GLN A 81 1.99 -13.78 11.59
N LEU A 82 1.29 -13.77 10.45
CA LEU A 82 0.11 -12.94 10.22
C LEU A 82 -1.09 -13.39 11.07
N LEU A 83 -1.27 -14.69 11.26
CA LEU A 83 -2.40 -15.27 11.99
C LEU A 83 -2.17 -15.39 13.50
N ALA A 84 -0.92 -15.41 13.95
CA ALA A 84 -0.55 -15.56 15.36
C ALA A 84 -1.29 -14.62 16.33
N PRO A 85 -1.54 -13.34 16.02
CA PRO A 85 -2.25 -12.43 16.94
C PRO A 85 -3.72 -12.77 17.17
N TYR A 86 -4.32 -13.59 16.31
CA TYR A 86 -5.75 -13.89 16.26
C TYR A 86 -6.08 -15.33 16.66
N GLN A 87 -5.11 -16.24 16.53
CA GLN A 87 -5.32 -17.65 16.83
C GLN A 87 -5.41 -17.91 18.34
N GLY A 88 -6.39 -18.73 18.75
CA GLY A 88 -6.63 -19.09 20.14
C GLY A 88 -7.25 -17.97 20.97
N ARG A 89 -7.99 -17.05 20.33
CA ARG A 89 -8.59 -15.88 20.99
C ARG A 89 -10.08 -15.78 20.67
N CYS A 90 -10.81 -15.12 21.57
CA CYS A 90 -12.17 -14.69 21.28
C CYS A 90 -12.13 -13.47 20.37
N LEU A 91 -12.65 -13.60 19.14
CA LEU A 91 -12.66 -12.54 18.15
C LEU A 91 -14.07 -11.98 17.96
N GLY A 92 -14.18 -10.66 18.11
CA GLY A 92 -15.35 -9.90 17.68
C GLY A 92 -15.35 -9.63 16.17
N VAL A 93 -16.47 -9.14 15.63
CA VAL A 93 -16.64 -8.63 14.26
C VAL A 93 -15.56 -7.61 13.91
N GLY A 94 -15.24 -6.68 14.81
CA GLY A 94 -14.19 -5.68 14.58
C GLY A 94 -12.81 -6.32 14.34
N GLN A 95 -12.47 -7.34 15.13
CA GLN A 95 -11.22 -8.07 15.03
C GLN A 95 -11.18 -9.01 13.82
N LEU A 96 -12.31 -9.63 13.46
CA LEU A 96 -12.44 -10.41 12.23
C LEU A 96 -12.22 -9.53 10.99
N ASN A 97 -12.80 -8.34 10.95
CA ASN A 97 -12.57 -7.37 9.87
C ASN A 97 -11.11 -6.91 9.82
N ALA A 98 -10.49 -6.68 10.97
CA ALA A 98 -9.06 -6.35 11.05
C ALA A 98 -8.18 -7.49 10.51
N LEU A 99 -8.51 -8.75 10.81
CA LEU A 99 -7.82 -9.92 10.27
C LEU A 99 -7.96 -10.00 8.74
N LEU A 100 -9.18 -9.86 8.19
CA LEU A 100 -9.41 -9.84 6.75
C LEU A 100 -8.61 -8.73 6.05
N LYS A 101 -8.56 -7.55 6.68
CA LYS A 101 -7.77 -6.43 6.21
C LYS A 101 -6.28 -6.75 6.23
N ALA A 102 -5.76 -7.29 7.33
CA ALA A 102 -4.34 -7.65 7.46
C ALA A 102 -3.92 -8.69 6.41
N VAL A 103 -4.79 -9.66 6.11
CA VAL A 103 -4.58 -10.60 5.00
C VAL A 103 -4.52 -9.84 3.67
N THR A 104 -5.49 -9.00 3.37
CA THR A 104 -5.52 -8.24 2.10
C THR A 104 -4.31 -7.31 1.96
N ASP A 105 -3.95 -6.57 3.01
CA ASP A 105 -2.81 -5.65 3.03
C ASP A 105 -1.49 -6.38 2.74
N HIS A 106 -1.31 -7.59 3.28
CA HIS A 106 -0.12 -8.40 3.02
C HIS A 106 0.12 -8.68 1.53
N TYR A 107 -0.97 -8.86 0.77
CA TYR A 107 -0.95 -9.04 -0.68
C TYR A 107 -0.71 -7.72 -1.41
N LEU A 108 -1.34 -6.63 -0.95
CA LEU A 108 -1.15 -5.30 -1.51
C LEU A 108 0.32 -4.85 -1.42
N ASP A 109 0.96 -5.08 -0.27
CA ASP A 109 2.38 -4.75 -0.05
C ASP A 109 3.33 -5.52 -1.00
N ARG A 110 2.85 -6.61 -1.59
CA ARG A 110 3.58 -7.45 -2.56
C ARG A 110 3.16 -7.21 -4.00
N GLY A 111 2.28 -6.22 -4.25
CA GLY A 111 1.84 -5.84 -5.58
C GLY A 111 0.63 -6.62 -6.13
N TYR A 112 0.01 -7.49 -5.31
CA TYR A 112 -1.19 -8.23 -5.72
C TYR A 112 -2.47 -7.40 -5.51
N VAL A 113 -2.59 -6.31 -6.26
CA VAL A 113 -3.61 -5.25 -6.07
C VAL A 113 -5.07 -5.71 -6.24
N THR A 114 -5.29 -6.79 -6.98
CA THR A 114 -6.61 -7.37 -7.25
C THR A 114 -7.04 -8.40 -6.20
N THR A 115 -6.22 -8.66 -5.18
CA THR A 115 -6.50 -9.68 -4.17
C THR A 115 -7.46 -9.18 -3.11
N ARG A 116 -8.39 -10.04 -2.68
CA ARG A 116 -9.32 -9.77 -1.57
C ARG A 116 -9.50 -10.99 -0.69
N ALA A 117 -9.52 -10.78 0.64
CA ALA A 117 -9.91 -11.80 1.61
C ALA A 117 -11.36 -11.57 2.08
N TYR A 118 -12.15 -12.63 2.17
CA TYR A 118 -13.52 -12.56 2.70
C TYR A 118 -13.88 -13.76 3.56
N LEU A 119 -14.91 -13.57 4.38
CA LEU A 119 -15.44 -14.57 5.30
C LEU A 119 -16.68 -15.24 4.67
N PRO A 120 -16.62 -16.52 4.27
CA PRO A 120 -17.79 -17.24 3.81
C PRO A 120 -18.80 -17.45 4.94
N HIS A 121 -20.06 -17.71 4.59
CA HIS A 121 -21.05 -18.16 5.56
C HIS A 121 -20.62 -19.49 6.18
N GLN A 122 -20.50 -19.53 7.50
CA GLN A 122 -20.02 -20.68 8.28
C GLN A 122 -20.50 -20.60 9.73
N ASP A 123 -20.46 -21.73 10.43
CA ASP A 123 -20.69 -21.79 11.87
C ASP A 123 -19.34 -21.75 12.63
N LEU A 124 -19.18 -20.71 13.44
CA LEU A 124 -17.98 -20.47 14.25
C LEU A 124 -18.01 -21.20 15.61
N ALA A 125 -19.11 -21.88 15.96
CA ALA A 125 -19.22 -22.65 17.21
C ALA A 125 -18.19 -23.78 17.32
N SER A 126 -17.72 -24.30 16.17
CA SER A 126 -16.65 -25.30 16.08
C SER A 126 -15.27 -24.74 16.50
N GLY A 127 -15.13 -23.41 16.52
CA GLY A 127 -13.87 -22.70 16.72
C GLY A 127 -12.92 -22.73 15.52
N THR A 128 -13.40 -23.13 14.34
CA THR A 128 -12.62 -23.04 13.09
C THR A 128 -13.11 -21.89 12.24
N LEU A 129 -12.21 -20.95 11.96
CA LEU A 129 -12.44 -19.78 11.12
C LEU A 129 -11.88 -20.03 9.73
N ARG A 130 -12.74 -20.23 8.74
CA ARG A 130 -12.34 -20.32 7.33
C ARG A 130 -12.36 -18.95 6.68
N ILE A 131 -11.31 -18.57 5.98
CA ILE A 131 -11.20 -17.33 5.20
C ILE A 131 -10.82 -17.71 3.79
N ILE A 132 -11.52 -17.14 2.81
CA ILE A 132 -11.22 -17.35 1.40
C ILE A 132 -10.48 -16.12 0.89
N VAL A 133 -9.34 -16.35 0.25
CA VAL A 133 -8.57 -15.34 -0.46
C VAL A 133 -8.75 -15.57 -1.95
N VAL A 134 -9.22 -14.53 -2.64
CA VAL A 134 -9.30 -14.53 -4.11
C VAL A 134 -8.17 -13.68 -4.64
N GLU A 135 -7.16 -14.35 -5.17
CA GLU A 135 -6.04 -13.75 -5.86
C GLU A 135 -6.46 -13.42 -7.31
N GLY A 136 -6.65 -12.15 -7.61
CA GLY A 136 -7.02 -11.74 -8.96
C GLY A 136 -5.86 -11.90 -9.94
N ARG A 137 -6.16 -12.33 -11.17
CA ARG A 137 -5.21 -12.36 -12.28
C ARG A 137 -5.49 -11.17 -13.19
N LEU A 138 -4.43 -10.49 -13.63
CA LEU A 138 -4.55 -9.51 -14.70
C LEU A 138 -4.49 -10.28 -16.01
N GLU A 139 -5.64 -10.40 -16.70
CA GLU A 139 -5.62 -10.79 -18.11
C GLU A 139 -5.00 -9.61 -18.89
N GLY A 140 -4.12 -9.93 -19.85
CA GLY A 140 -3.42 -8.91 -20.63
C GLY A 140 -4.41 -7.97 -21.31
N LEU A 141 -4.00 -6.71 -21.45
CA LEU A 141 -4.72 -5.75 -22.31
C LEU A 141 -4.31 -6.08 -23.75
N ASP A 142 -5.27 -6.55 -24.57
CA ASP A 142 -5.08 -6.66 -26.03
C ASP A 142 -4.92 -5.28 -26.70
#